data_AF-A0A920LMX3-F1
#
_entry.id   AF-A0A920LMX3-F1
#
_cell.length_a   1.000
_cell.length_b   1.000
_cell.length_c   1.000
_cell.angle_alpha   90.00
_cell.angle_beta   90.00
_cell.angle_gamma   90.00
#
_symmetry.space_group_name_H-M   'P 1'
#
loop_
_entity.id
_entity.type
_entity.pdbx_description
1 polymer ?
#
loop_
_entity_poly.entity_id
_entity_poly.type
_entity_poly.pdbx_seq_one_letter_code
_entity_poly.pdbx_strand_id
1 'polypeptide(L)' 'MHYDTIKNEHNLPHDPFKAIVAPRPIGWIGSRSKAGVYNLAPYSYFNAIADRPICYVFFS' A
#
# COMPACT_ATOMS: atom_id res chain seq x y z
N MET A 1 -0.44 15.68 -19.81
CA MET A 1 -0.47 16.48 -18.56
C MET A 1 0.83 16.22 -17.82
N HIS A 2 1.52 17.27 -17.40
CA HIS A 2 2.73 17.19 -16.58
C HIS A 2 2.40 17.89 -15.27
N TYR A 3 2.57 17.20 -14.14
CA TYR A 3 2.45 17.77 -12.81
C TYR A 3 3.71 17.43 -12.02
N ASP A 4 4.14 18.38 -11.21
CA ASP A 4 5.32 18.22 -10.36
C ASP A 4 4.95 17.32 -9.17
N THR A 5 5.60 16.17 -9.05
CA THR A 5 5.35 15.19 -7.98
C THR A 5 5.86 15.66 -6.62
N ILE A 6 6.83 16.57 -6.57
CA ILE A 6 7.36 17.14 -5.33
C ILE A 6 6.37 18.17 -4.79
N LYS A 7 5.84 19.03 -5.66
CA LYS A 7 4.83 20.03 -5.27
C LYS A 7 3.46 19.40 -5.04
N ASN A 8 3.16 18.30 -5.72
CA ASN A 8 1.91 17.55 -5.62
C ASN A 8 0.64 18.40 -5.88
N GLU A 9 0.77 19.49 -6.64
CA GLU A 9 -0.31 20.43 -6.99
C GLU A 9 -1.09 19.94 -8.21
N HIS A 10 -1.60 18.72 -8.16
CA HIS A 10 -2.29 18.11 -9.31
C HIS A 10 -3.75 18.56 -9.48
N ASN A 11 -4.36 19.26 -8.50
CA ASN A 11 -5.75 19.75 -8.52
C ASN A 11 -6.82 18.67 -8.83
N LEU A 12 -6.50 17.39 -8.60
CA LEU A 12 -7.43 16.26 -8.80
C LEU A 12 -7.99 15.79 -7.45
N PRO A 13 -9.21 15.20 -7.43
CA PRO A 13 -9.82 14.68 -6.22
C PRO A 13 -9.06 13.49 -5.59
N HIS A 14 -8.24 12.81 -6.39
CA HIS A 14 -7.44 11.68 -5.95
C HIS A 14 -6.00 11.85 -6.43
N ASP A 15 -5.08 11.30 -5.63
CA ASP A 15 -3.65 11.32 -5.92
C ASP A 15 -3.38 10.55 -7.24
N PRO A 16 -2.90 11.23 -8.29
CA PRO A 16 -2.65 10.61 -9.58
C PRO A 16 -1.57 9.52 -9.50
N PHE A 17 -0.62 9.59 -8.56
CA PHE A 17 0.35 8.53 -8.34
C PHE A 17 -0.32 7.22 -7.88
N LYS A 18 -1.32 7.33 -6.99
CA LYS A 18 -2.14 6.17 -6.58
C LYS A 18 -3.08 5.71 -7.69
N ALA A 19 -3.49 6.59 -8.61
CA ALA A 19 -4.38 6.23 -9.70
C ALA A 19 -3.66 5.43 -10.81
N ILE A 20 -2.38 5.71 -11.08
CA ILE A 20 -1.63 5.05 -12.17
C ILE A 20 -1.18 3.62 -11.83
N VAL A 21 -1.08 3.26 -10.55
CA VAL A 21 -0.75 1.89 -10.13
C VAL A 21 -2.04 1.19 -9.70
N ALA A 22 -2.77 0.61 -10.67
CA ALA A 22 -4.00 -0.14 -10.44
C ALA A 22 -4.19 -1.26 -11.49
N PRO A 23 -4.86 -2.39 -11.14
CA PRO A 23 -5.39 -2.75 -9.82
C PRO A 23 -4.28 -3.12 -8.83
N ARG A 24 -4.48 -2.84 -7.54
CA ARG A 24 -3.52 -3.21 -6.48
C ARG A 24 -4.06 -4.38 -5.65
N PRO A 25 -3.26 -5.43 -5.42
CA PRO A 25 -3.59 -6.44 -4.43
C PRO A 25 -3.81 -5.80 -3.04
N ILE A 26 -4.82 -6.27 -2.31
CA ILE A 26 -5.06 -5.86 -0.93
C ILE A 26 -4.56 -6.97 0.00
N GLY A 27 -3.49 -6.69 0.71
CA GLY A 27 -3.00 -7.54 1.79
C GLY A 27 -3.75 -7.25 3.09
N TRP A 28 -4.46 -8.24 3.63
CA TRP A 28 -5.07 -8.14 4.96
C TRP A 28 -4.08 -8.63 6.00
N ILE A 29 -3.54 -7.72 6.82
CA ILE A 29 -2.51 -8.05 7.80
C ILE A 29 -3.09 -8.01 9.20
N GLY A 30 -3.00 -9.17 9.87
CA GLY A 30 -3.33 -9.32 11.27
C GLY A 30 -2.12 -9.06 12.16
N SER A 31 -2.31 -8.39 13.28
CA SER A 31 -1.29 -8.24 14.32
C SER A 31 -1.88 -8.45 15.71
N ARG A 32 -1.03 -8.77 16.69
CA ARG A 32 -1.44 -8.86 18.10
C ARG A 32 -0.67 -7.83 18.91
N SER A 33 -1.38 -6.97 19.63
CA SER A 33 -0.75 -6.01 20.54
C SER A 33 -0.11 -6.73 21.74
N LYS A 34 0.76 -6.02 22.46
CA LYS A 34 1.34 -6.53 23.71
C LYS A 34 0.28 -6.85 24.77
N ALA A 35 -0.86 -6.16 24.73
CA ALA A 35 -2.00 -6.40 25.60
C ALA A 35 -2.88 -7.59 25.14
N GLY A 36 -2.49 -8.31 24.07
CA GLY A 36 -3.22 -9.46 23.56
C GLY A 36 -4.37 -9.12 22.60
N VAL A 37 -4.59 -7.83 22.29
CA VAL A 37 -5.65 -7.40 21.36
C VAL A 37 -5.25 -7.73 19.93
N TYR A 38 -6.15 -8.38 19.18
CA TYR A 38 -5.97 -8.64 17.76
C TYR A 38 -6.39 -7.43 16.93
N ASN A 39 -5.54 -7.02 16.00
CA ASN A 39 -5.83 -5.98 15.01
C ASN A 39 -5.82 -6.61 13.62
N LEU A 40 -6.65 -6.09 12.73
CA LEU A 40 -6.70 -6.49 11.34
C LEU A 40 -6.87 -5.24 10.50
N ALA A 41 -5.97 -5.00 9.55
CA ALA A 41 -6.00 -3.83 8.69
C ALA A 41 -5.73 -4.21 7.22
N PRO A 42 -6.44 -3.58 6.26
CA PRO A 42 -6.20 -3.75 4.83
C PRO A 42 -5.11 -2.81 4.33
N TYR A 43 -4.24 -3.31 3.45
CA TYR A 43 -3.15 -2.52 2.88
C TYR A 43 -3.01 -2.75 1.37
N SER A 44 -3.07 -1.66 0.59
CA SER A 44 -2.99 -1.72 -0.88
C SER A 44 -1.58 -1.58 -1.44
N TYR A 45 -0.57 -1.29 -0.60
CA TYR A 45 0.84 -1.25 -0.99
C TYR A 45 1.48 -2.62 -0.72
N PHE A 46 0.89 -3.68 -1.28
CA PHE A 46 1.25 -5.07 -1.03
C PHE A 46 1.71 -5.76 -2.31
N ASN A 47 2.87 -6.44 -2.29
CA ASN A 47 3.36 -7.21 -3.42
C ASN A 47 4.23 -8.42 -2.97
N ALA A 48 4.33 -9.44 -3.82
CA ALA A 48 5.27 -10.54 -3.66
C ALA A 48 6.67 -10.10 -4.15
N ILE A 49 7.71 -10.41 -3.38
CA ILE A 49 9.11 -10.12 -3.73
C ILE A 49 9.81 -11.37 -4.24
N ALA A 50 9.57 -12.53 -3.63
CA ALA A 50 10.24 -13.77 -3.99
C ALA A 50 9.33 -14.97 -3.72
N ASP A 51 9.53 -16.04 -4.49
CA ASP A 51 8.89 -17.34 -4.30
C ASP A 51 9.75 -18.32 -3.47
N ARG A 52 11.07 -18.09 -3.36
CA ARG A 52 12.01 -18.94 -2.61
C ARG A 52 13.12 -18.14 -1.88
N PRO A 53 13.06 -17.99 -0.55
CA PRO A 53 11.88 -18.24 0.29
C PRO A 53 10.73 -17.33 -0.13
N ILE A 54 9.49 -17.72 0.17
CA ILE A 54 8.31 -16.89 -0.11
C ILE A 54 8.41 -15.61 0.71
N CYS A 55 8.60 -14.49 0.04
CA CYS A 55 8.73 -13.17 0.65
C CYS A 55 7.68 -12.22 0.09
N TYR A 56 7.01 -11.50 0.98
CA TYR A 56 6.11 -10.41 0.63
C TYR A 56 6.64 -9.11 1.19
N VAL A 57 6.27 -8.00 0.57
CA VAL A 57 6.54 -6.66 1.07
C VAL A 57 5.27 -5.87 1.21
N PHE A 58 5.22 -5.11 2.29
CA PHE A 58 4.15 -4.19 2.58
C PHE A 58 4.76 -2.92 3.18
N PHE A 59 4.34 -1.76 2.66
CA PHE A 59 4.71 -0.42 3.16
C PHE A 59 3.45 0.28 3.69
N SER A 60 3.42 0.57 5.00
CA SER A 60 2.32 1.26 5.68
C SER A 60 2.27 2.74 5.39
#